data_AF-A0A067PT64-F1
#
_entry.id   AF-A0A067PT64-F1
#
_cell.length_a   1.000
_cell.length_b   1.000
_cell.length_c   1.000
_cell.angle_alpha   90.00
_cell.angle_beta   90.00
_cell.angle_gamma   90.00
#
_symmetry.space_group_name_H-M   'P 1'
#
loop_
_entity.id
_entity.type
_entity.pdbx_description
1 polymer ?
#
loop_
_entity_poly.entity_id
_entity_poly.type
_entity_poly.pdbx_seq_one_letter_code
_entity_poly.pdbx_strand_id
1 'polypeptide(L)'
;SCGYATQVDIKFDVNLDGPTFATCRNVPVGNIGSTPKDFAYCKPEFTRCSPYDKTHTSRVCVRNTAFCKAAQEYCTKLKGKYVGDGNRC
;
A
#
# COMPACT_ATOMS: atom_id res chain seq x y z
N SER A 1 1.41 -18.65 6.17
CA SER A 1 1.49 -17.70 7.30
C SER A 1 2.48 -16.61 6.93
N CYS A 2 2.16 -15.34 7.09
CA CYS A 2 3.04 -14.19 6.83
C CYS A 2 3.69 -13.61 8.11
N GLY A 3 3.69 -14.37 9.21
CA GLY A 3 4.21 -13.91 10.51
C GLY A 3 5.68 -13.48 10.52
N TYR A 4 6.46 -13.92 9.52
CA TYR A 4 7.89 -13.58 9.33
C TYR A 4 8.14 -12.88 7.99
N ALA A 5 7.13 -12.22 7.41
CA ALA A 5 7.27 -11.57 6.12
C ALA A 5 8.34 -10.48 6.18
N THR A 6 9.27 -10.52 5.22
CA THR A 6 10.27 -9.46 4.99
C THR A 6 9.76 -8.42 4.00
N GLN A 7 8.63 -8.70 3.35
CA GLN A 7 7.96 -7.82 2.40
C GLN A 7 6.53 -7.51 2.81
N VAL A 8 6.03 -6.39 2.30
CA VAL A 8 4.68 -5.90 2.51
C VAL A 8 4.12 -5.37 1.20
N ASP A 9 2.83 -5.61 0.96
CA ASP A 9 2.09 -4.96 -0.10
C ASP A 9 1.20 -3.88 0.51
N ILE A 10 1.18 -2.71 -0.13
CA ILE A 10 0.46 -1.53 0.35
C ILE A 10 -0.64 -1.21 -0.65
N LYS A 11 -1.89 -1.21 -0.20
CA LYS A 11 -3.02 -0.72 -0.96
C LYS A 11 -3.17 0.79 -0.76
N PHE A 12 -3.53 1.49 -1.83
CA PHE A 12 -3.92 2.88 -1.78
C PHE A 12 -5.41 2.99 -2.02
N ASP A 13 -6.15 3.38 -0.98
CA ASP A 13 -7.61 3.38 -1.00
C ASP A 13 -8.16 4.79 -0.95
N VAL A 14 -9.27 5.00 -1.67
CA VAL A 14 -10.08 6.21 -1.54
C VAL A 14 -10.99 6.05 -0.32
N ASN A 15 -10.84 6.90 0.70
CA ASN A 15 -11.52 6.81 1.99
C ASN A 15 -11.23 5.49 2.74
N LEU A 16 -11.68 5.40 3.99
CA LEU A 16 -11.64 4.14 4.74
C LEU A 16 -12.63 3.15 4.08
N ASP A 17 -12.17 1.94 3.76
CA ASP A 17 -12.93 0.86 3.13
C ASP A 17 -13.48 1.16 1.73
N GLY A 18 -13.00 2.22 1.08
CA GLY A 18 -13.37 2.49 -0.30
C GLY A 18 -12.45 1.78 -1.30
N PRO A 19 -12.60 2.11 -2.59
CA PRO A 19 -11.93 1.38 -3.65
C PRO A 19 -10.41 1.63 -3.65
N THR A 20 -9.64 0.55 -3.73
CA THR A 20 -8.22 0.61 -4.06
C THR A 20 -8.03 1.20 -5.45
N PHE A 21 -7.23 2.25 -5.55
CA PHE A 21 -6.91 2.90 -6.83
C PHE A 21 -5.50 2.55 -7.32
N ALA A 22 -4.61 2.13 -6.42
CA ALA A 22 -3.29 1.63 -6.76
C ALA A 22 -2.79 0.70 -5.67
N THR A 23 -1.79 -0.12 -6.02
CA THR A 23 -1.10 -1.01 -5.10
C THR A 23 0.41 -0.83 -5.26
N CYS A 24 1.14 -0.80 -4.15
CA CYS A 24 2.59 -0.90 -4.12
C CYS A 24 2.99 -2.29 -3.60
N ARG A 25 3.56 -3.12 -4.47
CA ARG A 25 3.93 -4.51 -4.12
C ARG A 25 5.39 -4.64 -3.76
N ASN A 26 5.74 -5.71 -3.06
CA ASN A 26 7.12 -6.13 -2.78
C ASN A 26 7.94 -5.07 -2.01
N VAL A 27 7.31 -4.29 -1.14
CA VAL A 27 8.01 -3.29 -0.34
C VAL A 27 8.79 -4.00 0.76
N PRO A 28 10.10 -3.78 0.93
CA PRO A 28 10.82 -4.28 2.10
C PRO A 28 10.22 -3.69 3.38
N VAL A 29 9.90 -4.52 4.39
CA VAL A 29 9.29 -4.05 5.64
C VAL A 29 10.12 -2.95 6.32
N GLY A 30 11.44 -3.03 6.24
CA GLY A 30 12.36 -2.00 6.78
C GLY A 30 12.28 -0.63 6.11
N ASN A 31 11.65 -0.52 4.93
CA ASN A 31 11.43 0.76 4.26
C ASN A 31 10.13 1.44 4.69
N ILE A 32 9.26 0.74 5.43
CA ILE A 32 8.01 1.31 5.93
C ILE A 32 8.31 2.38 6.97
N GLY A 33 8.05 3.63 6.61
CA GLY A 33 8.15 4.78 7.49
C GLY A 33 6.79 5.38 7.85
N SER A 34 6.84 6.64 8.26
CA SER A 34 5.64 7.44 8.59
C SER A 34 4.73 7.64 7.37
N THR A 35 3.45 7.90 7.66
CA THR A 35 2.46 8.33 6.67
C THR A 35 2.95 9.61 5.95
N PRO A 36 3.01 9.63 4.60
CA PRO A 36 3.27 10.86 3.85
C PRO A 36 2.13 11.87 3.99
N LYS A 37 2.42 13.17 3.87
CA LYS A 37 1.40 14.26 3.97
C LYS A 37 0.23 14.12 3.00
N ASP A 38 0.46 13.41 1.91
CA ASP A 38 -0.50 13.08 0.87
C ASP A 38 -1.54 12.03 1.29
N PHE A 39 -1.32 11.31 2.38
CA PHE A 39 -2.26 10.30 2.86
C PHE A 39 -2.75 10.70 4.25
N ALA A 40 -4.02 10.44 4.52
CA ALA A 40 -4.60 10.67 5.84
C ALA A 40 -3.93 9.77 6.89
N TYR A 41 -3.71 8.49 6.55
CA TYR A 41 -2.95 7.55 7.34
C TYR A 41 -2.47 6.36 6.51
N CYS A 42 -1.43 5.67 6.99
CA CYS A 42 -0.95 4.40 6.47
C CYS A 42 -0.80 3.37 7.61
N LYS A 43 -1.61 2.31 7.64
CA LYS A 43 -1.66 1.35 8.75
C LYS A 43 -1.61 -0.12 8.26
N PRO A 44 -1.19 -1.07 9.12
CA PRO A 44 -1.40 -2.50 8.87
C PRO A 44 -2.90 -2.81 8.67
N GLU A 45 -3.21 -3.68 7.71
CA GLU A 45 -4.57 -4.20 7.55
C GLU A 45 -4.88 -5.27 8.61
N PHE A 46 -6.17 -5.46 8.91
CA PHE A 46 -6.64 -6.55 9.79
C PHE A 46 -6.28 -7.92 9.23
N THR A 47 -6.42 -8.07 7.90
CA THR A 47 -5.93 -9.23 7.18
C THR A 47 -4.40 -9.15 7.16
N ARG A 48 -3.76 -9.87 8.09
CA ARG A 48 -2.31 -9.84 8.31
C ARG A 48 -1.49 -10.05 7.03
N CYS A 49 -1.97 -10.87 6.12
CA CYS A 49 -1.26 -11.24 4.90
C CYS A 49 -1.84 -10.55 3.67
N SER A 50 -0.97 -10.19 2.73
CA SER A 50 -1.38 -9.59 1.47
C SER A 50 -2.29 -10.54 0.67
N PRO A 51 -3.33 -10.02 0.00
CA PRO A 51 -4.15 -10.80 -0.92
C PRO A 51 -3.41 -11.11 -2.24
N TYR A 52 -2.32 -10.38 -2.55
CA TYR A 52 -1.54 -10.55 -3.77
C TYR A 52 -0.43 -11.60 -3.59
N ASP A 53 0.17 -11.66 -2.40
CA ASP A 53 1.15 -12.69 -2.02
C ASP A 53 0.96 -13.08 -0.55
N LYS A 54 0.61 -14.35 -0.30
CA LYS A 54 0.33 -14.87 1.06
C LYS A 54 1.57 -14.93 1.96
N THR A 55 2.77 -14.68 1.42
CA THR A 55 4.03 -14.57 2.17
C THR A 55 4.33 -13.15 2.62
N HIS A 56 3.64 -12.14 2.06
CA HIS A 56 3.80 -10.73 2.42
C HIS A 56 2.82 -10.33 3.51
N THR A 57 3.18 -9.30 4.29
CA THR A 57 2.20 -8.60 5.12
C THR A 57 1.38 -7.61 4.28
N SER A 58 0.26 -7.12 4.82
CA SER A 58 -0.61 -6.17 4.13
C SER A 58 -0.73 -4.84 4.89
N ARG A 59 -0.72 -3.73 4.16
CA ARG A 59 -0.98 -2.39 4.67
C ARG A 59 -1.92 -1.62 3.75
N VAL A 60 -2.56 -0.61 4.31
CA VAL A 60 -3.40 0.33 3.58
C VAL A 60 -2.98 1.75 3.86
N CYS A 61 -2.89 2.57 2.82
CA CYS A 61 -2.73 4.01 2.86
C CYS A 61 -3.99 4.66 2.30
N VAL A 62 -4.62 5.52 3.09
CA VAL A 62 -5.93 6.11 2.77
C VAL A 62 -5.80 7.57 2.42
N ARG A 63 -6.56 8.02 1.40
CA ARG A 63 -6.76 9.43 1.04
C ARG A 63 -8.21 9.68 0.61
N ASN A 64 -8.68 10.92 0.67
CA ASN A 64 -10.05 11.27 0.26
C ASN A 64 -10.33 11.16 -1.25
N THR A 65 -9.30 11.18 -2.10
CA THR A 65 -9.42 11.10 -3.56
C THR A 65 -8.32 10.22 -4.14
N ALA A 66 -8.57 9.62 -5.31
CA ALA A 66 -7.54 8.88 -6.04
C ALA A 66 -6.45 9.85 -6.52
N PHE A 67 -5.20 9.62 -6.10
CA PHE A 67 -4.07 10.43 -6.53
C PHE A 67 -2.86 9.54 -6.88
N CYS A 68 -2.84 9.09 -8.14
CA CYS A 68 -1.85 8.15 -8.66
C CYS A 68 -0.42 8.62 -8.49
N LYS A 69 -0.15 9.90 -8.74
CA LYS A 69 1.21 10.44 -8.66
C LYS A 69 1.78 10.32 -7.25
N ALA A 70 1.02 10.70 -6.23
CA ALA A 70 1.45 10.56 -4.83
C ALA A 70 1.65 9.09 -4.43
N ALA A 71 0.78 8.18 -4.89
CA ALA A 71 0.93 6.75 -4.67
C ALA A 71 2.16 6.16 -5.36
N GLN A 72 2.43 6.57 -6.60
CA GLN A 72 3.61 6.16 -7.36
C GLN A 72 4.91 6.69 -6.75
N GLU A 73 4.96 7.97 -6.40
CA GLU A 73 6.11 8.59 -5.74
C GLU A 73 6.41 7.93 -4.40
N TYR A 74 5.37 7.69 -3.59
CA TYR A 74 5.54 7.00 -2.33
C TYR A 74 5.99 5.56 -2.52
N CYS A 75 5.38 4.81 -3.44
CA CYS A 75 5.81 3.45 -3.75
C CYS A 75 7.27 3.37 -4.21
N THR A 76 7.69 4.34 -5.02
CA THR A 76 9.07 4.46 -5.50
C THR A 76 10.04 4.71 -4.34
N LYS A 77 9.70 5.63 -3.43
CA LYS A 77 10.48 5.90 -2.21
C LYS A 77 10.65 4.64 -1.36
N LEU A 78 9.61 3.82 -1.27
CA LEU A 78 9.60 2.57 -0.52
C LEU A 78 10.35 1.42 -1.23
N LYS A 79 10.84 1.64 -2.45
CA LYS A 79 11.46 0.63 -3.32
C LYS A 79 10.52 -0.54 -3.66
N GLY A 80 9.23 -0.28 -3.71
CA GLY A 80 8.23 -1.25 -4.16
C GLY A 80 7.95 -1.16 -5.66
N LYS A 81 7.08 -2.05 -6.12
CA LYS A 81 6.56 -2.10 -7.50
C LYS A 81 5.16 -1.50 -7.54
N TYR A 82 5.02 -0.36 -8.20
CA TYR A 82 3.73 0.29 -8.39
C TYR A 82 2.87 -0.46 -9.42
N VAL A 83 1.60 -0.65 -9.10
CA VAL A 83 0.57 -1.26 -9.96
C VAL A 83 -0.68 -0.39 -9.86
N GLY A 84 -1.16 0.14 -10.98
CA GLY A 84 -2.46 0.82 -11.05
C GLY A 84 -3.60 -0.19 -11.09
N ASP A 85 -4.66 0.05 -10.32
CA ASP A 85 -5.85 -0.81 -10.31
C ASP A 85 -6.96 -0.20 -11.20
N GLY A 86 -6.90 -0.58 -12.48
CA GLY A 86 -8.03 -0.70 -13.42
C GLY A 86 -9.06 0.44 -13.50
N ASN A 87 -8.61 1.68 -13.77
CA ASN A 87 -9.41 2.90 -14.14
C ASN A 87 -9.37 4.04 -13.12
N ARG A 88 -8.60 3.93 -12.04
CA ARG A 88 -8.35 5.06 -11.13
C ARG A 88 -6.88 5.39 -10.97
N CYS A 89 -6.04 4.45 -11.37
CA CYS A 89 -4.67 4.52 -11.88
C CYS A 89 -4.46 3.25 -12.75
#